data_AF-A0A8B3DDA0-F1
#
_entry.id   AF-A0A8B3DDA0-F1
#
_cell.length_a   1.000
_cell.length_b   1.000
_cell.length_c   1.000
_cell.angle_alpha   90.00
_cell.angle_beta   90.00
_cell.angle_gamma   90.00
#
_symmetry.space_group_name_H-M   'P 1'
#
loop_
_entity.id
_entity.type
_entity.pdbx_description
1 polymer ?
#
loop_
_entity_poly.entity_id
_entity_poly.type
_entity_poly.pdbx_seq_one_letter_code
_entity_poly.pdbx_strand_id
1 'polypeptide(L)'
;MRLLSGFSAKEWLLTAVVLGGLTVATVHYSNQRTSAARSAAIQVLFADMQYYVSLLHNNAKAFKQDRGANQCVLTALGYQDFYNGYPETQSECGEQVGFFDNLTITDEMKQADLVFIENNRYSIVGYGSDESPEALMANQCYAYYRMDSKGVDGHSFRIDTTGC
;
A
#
# COMPACT_ATOMS: atom_id res chain seq x y z
N MET A 1 -10.75 -54.40 1.00
CA MET A 1 -10.68 -53.22 1.88
C MET A 1 -10.60 -53.68 3.34
N ARG A 2 -9.38 -53.86 3.89
CA ARG A 2 -9.14 -54.23 5.31
C ARG A 2 -7.99 -53.40 5.89
N LEU A 3 -7.99 -52.09 5.67
CA LEU A 3 -6.94 -51.19 6.16
C LEU A 3 -7.35 -50.34 7.37
N LEU A 4 -8.55 -50.55 7.93
CA LEU A 4 -9.08 -49.72 9.03
C LEU A 4 -9.44 -50.49 10.31
N SER A 5 -9.20 -51.80 10.38
CA SER A 5 -9.68 -52.64 11.50
C SER A 5 -8.72 -52.75 12.69
N GLY A 6 -7.71 -51.88 12.80
CA GLY A 6 -6.66 -51.98 13.81
C GLY A 6 -6.59 -50.86 14.86
N PHE A 7 -7.31 -49.76 14.67
CA PHE A 7 -7.20 -48.60 15.55
C PHE A 7 -8.36 -48.52 16.55
N SER A 8 -8.02 -48.40 17.83
CA SER A 8 -8.96 -48.11 18.91
C SER A 8 -9.60 -46.73 18.72
N ALA A 9 -10.87 -46.57 19.11
CA ALA A 9 -11.54 -45.27 19.11
C ALA A 9 -10.77 -44.19 19.90
N LYS A 10 -10.02 -44.60 20.93
CA LYS A 10 -9.16 -43.70 21.71
C LYS A 10 -7.95 -43.21 20.91
N GLU A 11 -7.36 -44.07 20.09
CA GLU A 11 -6.20 -43.73 19.25
C GLU A 11 -6.62 -42.81 18.10
N TRP A 12 -7.81 -43.02 17.53
CA TRP A 12 -8.42 -42.09 16.58
C TRP A 12 -8.65 -40.72 17.19
N LEU A 13 -9.19 -40.66 18.41
CA LEU A 13 -9.43 -39.41 19.12
C LEU A 13 -8.11 -38.67 19.39
N LEU A 14 -7.08 -39.38 19.85
CA LEU A 14 -5.77 -38.80 20.12
C LEU A 14 -5.11 -38.25 18.86
N THR A 15 -5.21 -38.99 17.76
CA THR A 15 -4.67 -38.58 16.46
C THR A 15 -5.38 -37.34 15.93
N ALA A 16 -6.71 -37.27 16.05
CA ALA A 16 -7.48 -36.10 15.63
C ALA A 16 -7.14 -34.84 16.44
N VAL A 17 -6.94 -34.96 17.76
CA VAL A 17 -6.55 -33.84 18.63
C VAL A 17 -5.15 -33.33 18.28
N VAL A 18 -4.18 -34.23 18.05
CA VAL A 18 -2.81 -33.85 17.69
C VAL A 18 -2.78 -33.19 16.31
N LEU A 19 -3.45 -33.76 15.31
CA LEU A 19 -3.53 -33.18 13.97
C LEU A 19 -4.25 -31.82 13.97
N GLY A 20 -5.34 -31.69 14.73
CA GLY A 20 -6.05 -30.42 14.89
C GLY A 20 -5.21 -29.34 15.56
N GLY A 21 -4.43 -29.69 16.58
CA GLY A 21 -3.51 -28.74 17.22
C GLY A 21 -2.40 -28.29 16.27
N LEU A 22 -1.82 -29.22 15.50
CA LEU A 22 -0.77 -28.94 14.53
C LEU A 22 -1.26 -28.06 13.37
N THR A 23 -2.47 -28.30 12.85
CA THR A 23 -3.03 -27.46 11.78
C THR A 23 -3.33 -26.05 12.27
N VAL A 24 -3.92 -25.89 13.45
CA VAL A 24 -4.16 -24.55 14.03
C VAL A 24 -2.85 -23.80 14.25
N ALA A 25 -1.82 -24.45 14.81
CA ALA A 25 -0.52 -23.83 15.01
C ALA A 25 0.14 -23.43 13.68
N THR A 26 0.06 -24.29 12.66
CA THR A 26 0.63 -24.02 11.33
C THR A 26 -0.08 -22.87 10.64
N VAL A 27 -1.42 -22.84 10.68
CA VAL A 27 -2.23 -21.74 10.12
C VAL A 27 -1.91 -20.43 10.82
N HIS A 28 -1.85 -20.43 12.15
CA HIS A 28 -1.52 -19.24 12.94
C HIS A 28 -0.12 -18.70 12.60
N TYR A 29 0.89 -19.58 12.56
CA TYR A 29 2.27 -19.18 12.24
C TYR A 29 2.41 -18.71 10.78
N SER A 30 1.71 -19.37 9.85
CA SER A 30 1.63 -18.96 8.45
C SER A 30 1.02 -17.56 8.32
N ASN A 31 -0.12 -17.31 8.96
CA ASN A 31 -0.80 -16.01 8.94
C ASN A 31 0.07 -14.91 9.55
N GLN A 32 0.78 -15.18 10.65
CA GLN A 32 1.69 -14.20 11.25
C GLN A 32 2.86 -13.83 10.32
N ARG A 33 3.45 -14.80 9.62
CA ARG A 33 4.52 -14.51 8.65
C ARG A 33 4.01 -13.72 7.45
N THR A 34 2.81 -14.05 6.98
CA THR A 34 2.14 -13.30 5.90
C THR A 34 1.83 -11.87 6.34
N SER A 35 1.26 -11.69 7.54
CA SER A 35 0.97 -10.38 8.13
C SER A 35 2.24 -9.52 8.25
N ALA A 36 3.32 -10.07 8.83
CA ALA A 36 4.58 -9.36 8.96
C ALA A 36 5.19 -8.97 7.60
N ALA A 37 5.11 -9.85 6.60
CA ALA A 37 5.57 -9.55 5.25
C ALA A 37 4.74 -8.43 4.59
N ARG A 38 3.40 -8.48 4.74
CA ARG A 38 2.48 -7.45 4.24
C ARG A 38 2.72 -6.10 4.90
N SER A 39 2.86 -6.06 6.23
CA SER A 39 3.19 -4.83 6.96
C SER A 39 4.52 -4.24 6.49
N ALA A 40 5.55 -5.08 6.33
CA ALA A 40 6.86 -4.62 5.86
C ALA A 40 6.77 -4.05 4.44
N ALA A 41 6.03 -4.69 3.53
CA ALA A 41 5.83 -4.20 2.17
C ALA A 41 5.15 -2.82 2.15
N ILE A 42 4.06 -2.63 2.91
CA ILE A 42 3.37 -1.34 3.03
C ILE A 42 4.27 -0.28 3.65
N GLN A 43 5.09 -0.62 4.65
CA GLN A 43 6.04 0.31 5.26
C GLN A 43 7.14 0.76 4.30
N VAL A 44 7.68 -0.16 3.47
CA VAL A 44 8.67 0.18 2.44
C VAL A 44 8.06 1.10 1.39
N LEU A 45 6.86 0.76 0.90
CA LEU A 45 6.11 1.61 -0.04
C LEU A 45 5.84 3.00 0.54
N PHE A 46 5.40 3.06 1.80
CA PHE A 46 5.15 4.33 2.48
C PHE A 46 6.40 5.20 2.58
N ALA A 47 7.55 4.61 2.91
CA ALA A 47 8.82 5.32 2.96
C ALA A 47 9.24 5.84 1.56
N ASP A 48 9.02 5.04 0.51
CA ASP A 48 9.30 5.44 -0.88
C ASP A 48 8.41 6.60 -1.33
N MET A 49 7.11 6.55 -1.00
CA MET A 49 6.17 7.66 -1.23
C MET A 49 6.64 8.96 -0.56
N GLN A 50 7.05 8.90 0.70
CA GLN A 50 7.56 10.07 1.43
C GLN A 50 8.86 10.61 0.83
N TYR A 51 9.78 9.72 0.48
CA TYR A 51 11.04 10.08 -0.15
C TYR A 51 10.81 10.79 -1.49
N TYR A 52 9.94 10.22 -2.33
CA TYR A 52 9.65 10.75 -3.65
C TYR A 52 9.01 12.14 -3.60
N VAL A 53 8.00 12.32 -2.73
CA VAL A 53 7.41 13.65 -2.51
C VAL A 53 8.43 14.64 -1.98
N SER A 54 9.31 14.23 -1.07
CA SER A 54 10.37 15.13 -0.58
C SER A 54 11.34 15.54 -1.69
N LEU A 55 11.69 14.62 -2.60
CA LEU A 55 12.56 14.89 -3.74
C LEU A 55 11.90 15.91 -4.68
N LEU A 56 10.65 15.66 -5.05
CA LEU A 56 9.87 16.56 -5.90
C LEU A 56 9.68 17.93 -5.26
N HIS A 57 9.37 17.98 -3.96
CA HIS A 57 9.23 19.23 -3.22
C HIS A 57 10.52 20.04 -3.18
N ASN A 58 11.67 19.38 -2.95
CA ASN A 58 12.97 20.04 -2.96
C ASN A 58 13.34 20.55 -4.36
N ASN A 59 12.99 19.81 -5.41
CA ASN A 59 13.14 20.28 -6.78
C ASN A 59 12.27 21.52 -7.05
N ALA A 60 10.99 21.48 -6.67
CA ALA A 60 10.11 22.64 -6.81
C ALA A 60 10.66 23.88 -6.08
N LYS A 61 11.20 23.71 -4.86
CA LYS A 61 11.90 24.78 -4.13
C LYS A 61 13.13 25.31 -4.86
N ALA A 62 13.96 24.44 -5.42
CA ALA A 62 15.16 24.83 -6.17
C ALA A 62 14.82 25.71 -7.39
N PHE A 63 13.67 25.47 -8.01
CA PHE A 63 13.17 26.25 -9.15
C PHE A 63 12.22 27.39 -8.77
N LYS A 64 12.05 27.68 -7.47
CA LYS A 64 11.15 28.72 -6.93
C LYS A 64 9.68 28.52 -7.32
N GLN A 65 9.28 27.26 -7.43
CA GLN A 65 7.92 26.79 -7.75
C GLN A 65 7.20 26.24 -6.50
N ASP A 66 7.70 26.56 -5.30
CA ASP A 66 7.15 26.12 -4.02
C ASP A 66 5.98 26.97 -3.51
N ARG A 67 5.57 27.99 -4.29
CA ARG A 67 4.55 28.98 -3.88
C ARG A 67 3.52 29.20 -4.97
N GLY A 68 2.26 29.11 -4.59
CA GLY A 68 1.13 29.34 -5.49
C GLY A 68 0.39 28.05 -5.83
N ALA A 69 -0.81 28.24 -6.41
CA ALA A 69 -1.61 27.15 -6.93
C ALA A 69 -1.11 26.75 -8.34
N ASN A 70 -1.12 25.45 -8.60
CA ASN A 70 -1.01 24.77 -9.89
C ASN A 70 0.18 25.22 -10.75
N GLN A 71 1.33 24.60 -10.52
CA GLN A 71 2.55 24.78 -11.31
C GLN A 71 2.90 23.47 -12.03
N CYS A 72 2.99 23.52 -13.35
CA CYS A 72 3.49 22.41 -14.13
C CYS A 72 5.03 22.39 -14.08
N VAL A 73 5.60 21.36 -13.45
CA VAL A 73 7.03 21.15 -13.31
C VAL A 73 7.46 19.96 -14.16
N LEU A 74 8.50 20.12 -14.98
CA LEU A 74 9.07 19.03 -15.76
C LEU A 74 9.89 18.10 -14.85
N THR A 75 9.47 16.84 -14.76
CA THR A 75 10.17 15.75 -14.06
C THR A 75 10.87 14.83 -15.07
N ALA A 76 11.52 13.77 -14.58
CA ALA A 76 12.11 12.75 -15.45
C ALA A 76 11.08 11.97 -16.29
N LEU A 77 9.81 12.00 -15.90
CA LEU A 77 8.72 11.22 -16.52
C LEU A 77 7.75 12.08 -17.32
N GLY A 78 7.77 13.40 -17.16
CA GLY A 78 6.87 14.30 -17.86
C GLY A 78 6.55 15.54 -17.04
N TYR A 79 5.51 16.27 -17.44
CA TYR A 79 5.03 17.39 -16.64
C TYR A 79 4.14 16.88 -15.50
N GLN A 80 4.47 17.30 -14.29
CA GLN A 80 3.72 16.99 -13.08
C GLN A 80 3.15 18.29 -12.52
N ASP A 81 1.87 18.29 -12.14
CA ASP A 81 1.24 19.42 -11.47
C ASP A 81 1.61 19.47 -9.98
N PHE A 82 1.80 20.67 -9.46
CA PHE A 82 2.21 20.96 -8.10
C PHE A 82 1.32 22.02 -7.46
N TYR A 83 0.98 21.80 -6.20
CA TYR A 83 0.28 22.75 -5.34
C TYR A 83 1.11 23.02 -4.08
N ASN A 84 1.45 24.28 -3.82
CA ASN A 84 2.32 24.69 -2.70
C ASN A 84 3.66 23.91 -2.65
N GLY A 85 4.21 23.60 -3.83
CA GLY A 85 5.45 22.84 -3.95
C GLY A 85 5.31 21.34 -3.68
N TYR A 86 4.11 20.78 -3.59
CA TYR A 86 3.88 19.33 -3.47
C TYR A 86 3.19 18.80 -4.73
N PRO A 87 3.53 17.59 -5.20
CA PRO A 87 2.91 17.02 -6.39
C PRO A 87 1.44 16.70 -6.14
N GLU A 88 0.58 17.04 -7.08
CA GLU A 88 -0.80 16.57 -7.13
C GLU A 88 -0.84 15.04 -7.27
N THR A 89 -1.91 14.40 -6.78
CA THR A 89 -2.07 12.94 -6.92
C THR A 89 -2.32 12.50 -8.36
N GLN A 90 -2.97 13.37 -9.16
CA GLN A 90 -3.12 13.22 -10.60
C GLN A 90 -2.73 14.53 -11.29
N SER A 91 -1.75 14.47 -12.19
CA SER A 91 -1.32 15.63 -12.96
C SER A 91 -2.33 15.93 -14.07
N GLU A 92 -2.78 17.18 -14.15
CA GLU A 92 -3.51 17.71 -15.32
C GLU A 92 -2.56 18.43 -16.30
N CYS A 93 -1.26 18.46 -16.01
CA CYS A 93 -0.25 19.11 -16.83
C CYS A 93 0.21 18.21 -17.98
N GLY A 94 -0.32 18.43 -19.19
CA GLY A 94 0.13 17.69 -20.39
C GLY A 94 -0.44 16.28 -20.45
N GLU A 95 0.41 15.26 -20.58
CA GLU A 95 -0.03 13.87 -20.41
C GLU A 95 -0.37 13.63 -18.94
N GLN A 96 -1.49 12.96 -18.67
CA GLN A 96 -1.92 12.65 -17.30
C GLN A 96 -0.96 11.64 -16.69
N VAL A 97 0.00 12.14 -15.91
CA VAL A 97 0.92 11.33 -15.11
C VAL A 97 0.34 11.20 -13.70
N GLY A 98 0.26 9.96 -13.24
CA GLY A 98 -0.13 9.64 -11.89
C GLY A 98 1.02 9.76 -10.89
N PHE A 99 0.70 9.96 -9.63
CA PHE A 99 1.66 9.86 -8.54
C PHE A 99 2.42 8.53 -8.54
N PHE A 100 1.72 7.41 -8.76
CA PHE A 100 2.35 6.08 -8.76
C PHE A 100 3.25 5.81 -9.97
N ASP A 101 3.04 6.50 -11.10
CA ASP A 101 3.94 6.38 -12.27
C ASP A 101 5.35 6.85 -11.95
N ASN A 102 5.45 7.72 -10.94
CA ASN A 102 6.70 8.24 -10.47
C ASN A 102 7.45 7.34 -9.48
N LEU A 103 6.80 6.29 -8.99
CA LEU A 103 7.39 5.29 -8.10
C LEU A 103 7.84 4.08 -8.90
N THR A 104 8.96 3.48 -8.50
CA THR A 104 9.44 2.25 -9.15
C THR A 104 8.62 1.06 -8.63
N ILE A 105 7.42 0.88 -9.17
CA ILE A 105 6.54 -0.24 -8.83
C ILE A 105 6.89 -1.44 -9.73
N THR A 106 7.42 -2.50 -9.13
CA THR A 106 7.74 -3.73 -9.85
C THR A 106 6.48 -4.55 -10.17
N ASP A 107 6.54 -5.39 -11.21
CA ASP A 107 5.42 -6.29 -11.55
C ASP A 107 5.17 -7.31 -10.44
N GLU A 108 6.20 -7.74 -9.71
CA GLU A 108 6.06 -8.60 -8.55
C GLU A 108 5.24 -7.93 -7.43
N MET A 109 5.38 -6.62 -7.24
CA MET A 109 4.57 -5.87 -6.28
C MET A 109 3.10 -5.81 -6.70
N LYS A 110 2.81 -5.61 -7.99
CA LYS A 110 1.44 -5.59 -8.51
C LYS A 110 0.74 -6.96 -8.45
N GLN A 111 1.50 -8.06 -8.53
CA GLN A 111 0.97 -9.42 -8.48
C GLN A 111 0.70 -9.94 -7.06
N ALA A 112 1.14 -9.23 -6.02
CA ALA A 112 1.06 -9.69 -4.62
C ALA A 112 -0.26 -9.35 -3.90
N ASP A 113 -1.40 -9.25 -4.60
CA ASP A 113 -2.67 -8.73 -4.06
C ASP A 113 -2.57 -7.28 -3.52
N LEU A 114 -1.60 -6.51 -4.00
CA LEU A 114 -1.52 -5.07 -3.72
C LEU A 114 -2.37 -4.32 -4.73
N VAL A 115 -3.30 -3.52 -4.22
CA VAL A 115 -4.14 -2.63 -5.01
C VAL A 115 -3.56 -1.22 -4.91
N PHE A 116 -3.30 -0.61 -6.06
CA PHE A 116 -2.88 0.77 -6.20
C PHE A 116 -4.06 1.56 -6.77
N ILE A 117 -4.54 2.54 -6.01
CA ILE A 117 -5.68 3.37 -6.40
C ILE A 117 -5.25 4.81 -6.40
N GLU A 118 -5.56 5.49 -7.49
CA GLU A 118 -5.27 6.90 -7.65
C GLU A 118 -6.50 7.67 -8.10
N ASN A 119 -6.73 8.81 -7.45
CA ASN A 119 -7.74 9.80 -7.84
C ASN A 119 -7.26 11.19 -7.42
N ASN A 120 -8.06 12.23 -7.70
CA ASN A 120 -7.73 13.63 -7.38
C ASN A 120 -7.50 13.93 -5.89
N ARG A 121 -7.74 12.96 -5.00
CA ARG A 121 -7.57 13.12 -3.56
C ARG A 121 -6.51 12.21 -2.99
N TYR A 122 -6.47 10.96 -3.43
CA TYR A 122 -5.63 9.91 -2.85
C TYR A 122 -4.76 9.26 -3.92
N SER A 123 -3.51 9.03 -3.55
CA SER A 123 -2.69 7.96 -4.08
C SER A 123 -2.51 6.96 -2.94
N ILE A 124 -3.28 5.87 -2.96
CA ILE A 124 -3.35 4.86 -1.90
C ILE A 124 -2.92 3.50 -2.43
N VAL A 125 -2.13 2.79 -1.62
CA VAL A 125 -1.73 1.41 -1.86
C VAL A 125 -2.07 0.56 -0.65
N GLY A 126 -2.57 -0.65 -0.86
CA GLY A 126 -2.94 -1.54 0.24
C GLY A 126 -3.27 -2.95 -0.21
N TYR A 127 -3.46 -3.84 0.77
CA TYR A 127 -3.96 -5.19 0.53
C TYR A 127 -5.49 -5.21 0.62
N GLY A 128 -6.15 -5.75 -0.40
CA GLY A 128 -7.61 -5.84 -0.45
C GLY A 128 -8.15 -6.35 -1.78
N SER A 129 -9.46 -6.57 -1.84
CA SER A 129 -10.17 -7.06 -3.04
C SER A 129 -10.91 -5.96 -3.81
N ASP A 130 -10.96 -4.74 -3.27
CA ASP A 130 -11.82 -3.66 -3.76
C ASP A 130 -11.01 -2.49 -4.33
N GLU A 131 -11.57 -1.85 -5.35
CA GLU A 131 -10.94 -0.75 -6.11
C GLU A 131 -11.23 0.65 -5.53
N SER A 132 -11.78 0.77 -4.31
CA SER A 132 -12.03 2.08 -3.68
C SER A 132 -11.08 2.37 -2.50
N PRO A 133 -10.67 3.64 -2.30
CA PRO A 133 -9.87 4.03 -1.14
C PRO A 133 -10.53 3.66 0.19
N GLU A 134 -11.85 3.79 0.29
CA GLU A 134 -12.60 3.48 1.52
C GLU A 134 -12.52 1.99 1.88
N ALA A 135 -12.58 1.11 0.88
CA ALA A 135 -12.49 -0.32 1.11
C ALA A 135 -11.07 -0.74 1.54
N LEU A 136 -10.03 -0.16 0.94
CA LEU A 136 -8.66 -0.35 1.42
C LEU A 136 -8.46 0.17 2.84
N MET A 137 -9.04 1.33 3.17
CA MET A 137 -8.96 1.89 4.52
C MET A 137 -9.67 1.02 5.56
N ALA A 138 -10.77 0.35 5.19
CA ALA A 138 -11.48 -0.58 6.06
C ALA A 138 -10.65 -1.84 6.39
N ASN A 139 -9.75 -2.27 5.49
CA ASN A 139 -8.87 -3.41 5.71
C ASN A 139 -7.65 -3.09 6.60
N GLN A 140 -7.43 -1.81 6.94
CA GLN A 140 -6.35 -1.37 7.86
C GLN A 140 -4.94 -1.88 7.48
N CYS A 141 -4.71 -2.16 6.20
CA CYS A 141 -3.42 -2.59 5.66
C CYS A 141 -3.10 -1.76 4.41
N TYR A 142 -2.81 -0.48 4.61
CA TYR A 142 -2.64 0.50 3.53
C TYR A 142 -1.68 1.63 3.90
N ALA A 143 -1.21 2.31 2.87
CA ALA A 143 -0.50 3.58 2.94
C ALA A 143 -1.11 4.55 1.92
N TYR A 144 -1.23 5.83 2.26
CA TYR A 144 -1.63 6.85 1.30
C TYR A 144 -0.79 8.12 1.39
N TYR A 145 -0.76 8.78 0.24
CA TYR A 145 -0.51 10.20 0.07
C TYR A 145 -1.82 10.85 -0.37
N ARG A 146 -2.14 12.02 0.19
CA ARG A 146 -3.33 12.78 -0.21
C ARG A 146 -3.04 14.27 -0.28
N MET A 147 -3.65 14.93 -1.24
CA MET A 147 -3.79 16.38 -1.24
C MET A 147 -4.95 16.76 -0.34
N ASP A 148 -4.68 17.59 0.67
CA ASP A 148 -5.68 18.13 1.57
C ASP A 148 -5.67 19.64 1.43
N SER A 149 -6.62 20.17 0.66
CA SER A 149 -6.78 21.60 0.37
C SER A 149 -7.00 22.49 1.60
N LYS A 150 -6.98 21.92 2.82
CA LYS A 150 -7.24 22.61 4.09
C LYS A 150 -6.10 22.54 5.12
N GLY A 151 -4.91 22.03 4.77
CA GLY A 151 -3.72 22.01 5.64
C GLY A 151 -2.77 23.21 5.45
N VAL A 152 -1.80 23.41 6.37
CA VAL A 152 -0.75 24.45 6.27
C VAL A 152 0.08 24.31 4.99
N ASP A 153 0.33 23.07 4.56
CA ASP A 153 1.12 22.72 3.37
C ASP A 153 0.30 21.99 2.28
N GLY A 154 -1.02 21.86 2.45
CA GLY A 154 -1.91 21.32 1.41
C GLY A 154 -1.86 19.79 1.15
N HIS A 155 -1.12 18.99 1.92
CA HIS A 155 -0.95 17.54 1.70
C HIS A 155 -0.79 16.75 3.00
N SER A 156 -0.89 15.41 2.95
CA SER A 156 -0.65 14.54 4.11
C SER A 156 -0.35 13.08 3.74
N PHE A 157 0.32 12.39 4.66
CA PHE A 157 0.66 10.97 4.58
C PHE A 157 0.01 10.20 5.72
N ARG A 158 -0.41 8.96 5.45
CA ARG A 158 -0.85 8.03 6.50
C ARG A 158 -0.49 6.59 6.14
N ILE A 159 -0.22 5.81 7.17
CA ILE A 159 -0.06 4.37 7.09
C ILE A 159 -0.92 3.72 8.19
N ASP A 160 -1.54 2.59 7.88
CA ASP A 160 -2.17 1.69 8.84
C ASP A 160 -1.80 0.26 8.45
N THR A 161 -1.16 -0.47 9.36
CA THR A 161 -0.77 -1.86 9.15
C THR A 161 -1.42 -2.80 10.16
N THR A 162 -2.46 -2.34 10.87
CA THR A 162 -3.09 -3.12 11.95
C THR A 162 -3.92 -4.30 11.45
N GLY A 163 -4.42 -4.22 10.20
CA GLY A 163 -5.14 -5.30 9.53
C GLY A 163 -4.32 -6.08 8.50
N CYS A 164 -3.00 -5.82 8.46
CA CYS A 164 -2.06 -6.73 7.80
C CYS A 164 -1.91 -7.99 8.66
#